data_AF-A0A7C8J6M8-F1
#
_entry.id   AF-A0A7C8J6M8-F1
#
_cell.length_a   1.000
_cell.length_b   1.000
_cell.length_c   1.000
_cell.angle_alpha   90.00
_cell.angle_beta   90.00
_cell.angle_gamma   90.00
#
_symmetry.space_group_name_H-M   'P 1'
#
loop_
_entity.id
_entity.type
_entity.pdbx_description
1 polymer ?
#
loop_
_entity_poly.entity_id
_entity_poly.type
_entity_poly.pdbx_seq_one_letter_code
_entity_poly.pdbx_strand_id
1 'polypeptide(L)'
;MALSAEDRDGLGRSFFAQEAPWKSLPKDRVGVESLKEFVGKLIYEQIHAPLREIGNPRTSTLEQKLFVTEVEVKAREITDEVFHGHYEKEIFIECENFKLRQHARALNKELSESFIKYGNNRAFSSVLNSRNNEEGDGGDSRGYELPSLTSSYIHSRLFKDITANWEPIAEYYFQQLRGIITRFHDTIMGRTCVDEQVRQRLSGRHNRCISEIMEIAAVELKAMIEAERTSILLTENPDFIQTVLSFRDERLIPTLESVPEDEGPSNETPPPPTEIRNQVLRNVRS
;
A
#
# COMPACT_ATOMS: atom_id res chain seq x y z
N MET A 1 -6.34 71.09 -38.43
CA MET A 1 -5.00 70.47 -38.50
C MET A 1 -4.86 69.55 -37.30
N ALA A 2 -4.61 68.26 -37.51
CA ALA A 2 -4.32 67.35 -36.40
C ALA A 2 -2.90 67.64 -35.89
N LEU A 3 -2.76 67.93 -34.59
CA LEU A 3 -1.47 68.09 -33.93
C LEU A 3 -0.68 66.78 -34.01
N SER A 4 0.64 66.89 -34.20
CA SER A 4 1.54 65.72 -34.19
C SER A 4 1.47 65.00 -32.84
N ALA A 5 1.77 63.70 -32.81
CA ALA A 5 1.82 62.93 -31.57
C ALA A 5 2.81 63.53 -30.55
N GLU A 6 3.95 64.02 -31.04
CA GLU A 6 4.98 64.69 -30.22
C GLU A 6 4.48 66.04 -29.66
N ASP A 7 3.77 66.82 -30.46
CA ASP A 7 3.17 68.09 -30.04
C ASP A 7 2.12 67.87 -28.94
N ARG A 8 1.34 66.78 -29.06
CA ARG A 8 0.32 66.39 -28.08
C ARG A 8 0.93 65.95 -26.76
N ASP A 9 2.04 65.20 -26.80
CA ASP A 9 2.74 64.75 -25.59
C ASP A 9 3.45 65.92 -24.88
N GLY A 10 3.94 66.91 -25.64
CA GLY A 10 4.45 68.18 -25.11
C GLY A 10 3.36 69.05 -24.45
N LEU A 11 2.17 69.13 -25.07
CA LEU A 11 0.99 69.80 -24.48
C LEU A 11 0.51 69.09 -23.21
N GLY A 12 0.50 67.76 -23.19
CA GLY A 12 0.15 66.99 -21.99
C GLY A 12 1.10 67.28 -20.82
N ARG A 13 2.41 67.34 -21.07
CA ARG A 13 3.41 67.68 -20.04
C ARG A 13 3.22 69.08 -19.46
N SER A 14 2.90 70.06 -20.30
CA SER A 14 2.69 71.45 -19.86
C SER A 14 1.38 71.62 -19.10
N PHE A 15 0.31 70.90 -19.49
CA PHE A 15 -0.97 70.84 -18.78
C PHE A 15 -0.80 70.38 -17.32
N PHE A 16 -0.14 69.24 -17.11
CA PHE A 16 0.14 68.71 -15.76
C PHE A 16 1.12 69.56 -14.94
N ALA A 17 1.83 70.50 -15.57
CA ALA A 17 2.80 71.38 -14.90
C ALA A 17 2.22 72.77 -14.54
N GLN A 18 1.20 73.24 -15.25
CA GLN A 18 0.69 74.63 -15.12
C GLN A 18 -0.67 74.73 -14.42
N GLU A 19 -1.58 73.77 -14.61
CA GLU A 19 -2.94 73.88 -14.08
C GLU A 19 -3.07 73.28 -12.66
N ALA A 20 -3.65 74.05 -11.73
CA ALA A 20 -4.14 73.54 -10.45
C ALA A 20 -5.51 72.87 -10.67
N PRO A 21 -5.83 71.71 -10.07
CA PRO A 21 -5.15 71.03 -8.96
C PRO A 21 -4.04 70.05 -9.37
N TRP A 22 -3.82 69.83 -10.66
CA TRP A 22 -2.97 68.76 -11.18
C TRP A 22 -1.46 68.97 -10.96
N LYS A 23 -1.04 70.21 -10.70
CA LYS A 23 0.34 70.58 -10.35
C LYS A 23 0.86 69.91 -9.07
N SER A 24 -0.01 69.46 -8.17
CA SER A 24 0.40 68.75 -6.96
C SER A 24 0.75 67.28 -7.19
N LEU A 25 0.52 66.75 -8.40
CA LEU A 25 0.79 65.35 -8.71
C LEU A 25 2.28 65.14 -9.03
N PRO A 26 2.84 63.97 -8.67
CA PRO A 26 4.23 63.64 -8.97
C PRO A 26 4.44 63.58 -10.49
N LYS A 27 5.44 64.32 -10.98
CA LYS A 27 5.79 64.37 -12.41
C LYS A 27 6.19 63.01 -12.98
N ASP A 28 6.69 62.12 -12.11
CA ASP A 28 7.08 60.75 -12.45
C ASP A 28 5.89 59.81 -12.66
N ARG A 29 4.65 60.24 -12.35
CA ARG A 29 3.43 59.43 -12.47
C ARG A 29 2.37 60.02 -13.39
N VAL A 30 2.68 61.14 -14.05
CA VAL A 30 1.74 61.85 -14.93
C VAL A 30 2.32 61.97 -16.33
N GLY A 31 1.45 61.97 -17.34
CA GLY A 31 1.85 62.00 -18.75
C GLY A 31 1.82 60.63 -19.42
N VAL A 32 1.86 60.66 -20.76
CA VAL A 32 1.72 59.46 -21.60
C VAL A 32 2.98 58.57 -21.51
N GLU A 33 4.16 59.17 -21.35
CA GLU A 33 5.42 58.41 -21.21
C GLU A 33 5.48 57.60 -19.92
N SER A 34 5.14 58.21 -18.77
CA SER A 34 5.11 57.51 -17.48
C SER A 34 4.02 56.43 -17.46
N LEU A 35 2.87 56.67 -18.09
CA LEU A 35 1.85 55.64 -18.31
C LEU A 35 2.38 54.50 -19.18
N LYS A 36 3.10 54.79 -20.27
CA LYS A 36 3.64 53.78 -21.17
C LYS A 36 4.71 52.92 -20.49
N GLU A 37 5.58 53.52 -19.69
CA GLU A 37 6.55 52.79 -18.87
C GLU A 37 5.86 51.94 -17.80
N PHE A 38 4.88 52.51 -17.09
CA PHE A 38 4.14 51.78 -16.05
C PHE A 38 3.35 50.61 -16.63
N VAL A 39 2.61 50.82 -17.72
CA VAL A 39 1.86 49.78 -18.42
C VAL A 39 2.82 48.76 -19.04
N GLY A 40 3.95 49.20 -19.59
CA GLY A 40 4.99 48.30 -20.10
C GLY A 40 5.56 47.40 -19.01
N LYS A 41 5.86 47.97 -17.84
CA LYS A 41 6.32 47.23 -16.66
C LYS A 41 5.24 46.28 -16.13
N LEU A 42 4.00 46.75 -16.04
CA LEU A 42 2.85 45.95 -15.60
C LEU A 42 2.60 44.78 -16.55
N ILE A 43 2.65 44.99 -17.87
CA ILE A 43 2.53 43.94 -18.88
C ILE A 43 3.70 42.95 -18.76
N TYR A 44 4.91 43.45 -18.57
CA TYR A 44 6.09 42.60 -18.39
C TYR A 44 5.97 41.72 -17.14
N GLU A 45 5.61 42.31 -16.00
CA GLU A 45 5.41 41.58 -14.74
C GLU A 45 4.24 40.60 -14.84
N GLN A 46 3.12 41.00 -15.46
CA GLN A 46 1.90 40.20 -15.45
C GLN A 46 1.84 39.13 -16.54
N ILE A 47 2.48 39.36 -17.69
CA ILE A 47 2.40 38.46 -18.85
C ILE A 47 3.74 37.78 -19.12
N HIS A 48 4.86 38.51 -19.10
CA HIS A 48 6.14 37.93 -19.48
C HIS A 48 6.80 37.12 -18.35
N ALA A 49 6.65 37.50 -17.09
CA ALA A 49 7.23 36.74 -15.99
C ALA A 49 6.67 35.30 -15.91
N PRO A 50 5.33 35.07 -15.96
CA PRO A 50 4.78 33.71 -15.97
C PRO A 50 5.15 32.93 -17.23
N LEU A 51 5.19 33.58 -18.40
CA LEU A 51 5.59 32.93 -19.65
C LEU A 51 7.05 32.47 -19.63
N ARG A 52 7.93 33.20 -18.94
CA ARG A 52 9.34 32.82 -18.80
C ARG A 52 9.50 31.54 -17.98
N GLU A 53 8.64 31.32 -16.98
CA GLU A 53 8.61 30.09 -16.19
C GLU A 53 8.08 28.89 -16.99
N ILE A 54 7.12 29.12 -17.89
CA ILE A 54 6.55 28.08 -18.77
C ILE A 54 7.53 27.71 -19.90
N GLY A 55 8.43 28.62 -20.26
CA GLY A 55 9.49 28.42 -21.25
C GLY A 55 9.12 28.92 -22.65
N ASN A 56 9.97 28.59 -23.62
CA ASN A 56 9.84 29.10 -24.99
C ASN A 56 8.52 28.64 -25.64
N PRO A 57 7.89 29.48 -26.49
CA PRO A 57 6.68 29.10 -27.21
C PRO A 57 6.97 27.91 -28.13
N ARG A 58 6.12 26.88 -28.06
CA ARG A 58 6.26 25.61 -28.79
C ARG A 58 5.26 25.56 -29.93
N THR A 59 5.63 26.10 -31.08
CA THR A 59 4.74 26.19 -32.26
C THR A 59 4.80 24.93 -33.11
N SER A 60 5.89 24.17 -33.06
CA SER A 60 6.07 22.93 -33.83
C SER A 60 5.65 21.68 -33.05
N THR A 61 5.03 20.73 -33.74
CA THR A 61 4.69 19.40 -33.19
C THR A 61 5.93 18.67 -32.66
N LEU A 62 7.10 18.87 -33.28
CA LEU A 62 8.35 18.26 -32.83
C LEU A 62 8.79 18.80 -31.47
N GLU A 63 8.70 20.12 -31.28
CA GLU A 63 9.04 20.79 -30.02
C GLU A 63 8.09 20.40 -28.89
N GLN A 64 6.79 20.25 -29.21
CA GLN A 64 5.79 19.77 -28.26
C GLN A 64 6.08 18.35 -27.79
N LYS A 65 6.46 17.44 -28.70
CA LYS A 65 6.86 16.07 -28.35
C LYS A 65 8.13 16.04 -27.51
N LEU A 66 9.15 16.80 -27.90
CA LEU A 66 10.40 16.88 -27.14
C LEU A 66 10.16 17.37 -25.71
N PHE A 67 9.32 18.38 -25.53
CA PHE A 67 8.98 18.89 -24.21
C PHE A 67 8.30 17.83 -23.33
N VAL A 68 7.27 17.13 -23.84
CA VAL A 68 6.60 16.06 -23.08
C VAL A 68 7.59 14.96 -22.72
N THR A 69 8.44 14.55 -23.66
CA THR A 69 9.49 13.55 -23.41
C THR A 69 10.48 14.03 -22.34
N GLU A 70 10.91 15.29 -22.38
CA GLU A 70 11.83 15.85 -21.38
C GLU A 70 11.21 15.83 -19.98
N VAL A 71 9.95 16.25 -19.87
CA VAL A 71 9.18 16.20 -18.64
C VAL A 71 9.05 14.77 -18.11
N GLU A 72 8.70 13.82 -18.98
CA GLU A 72 8.57 12.41 -18.60
C GLU A 72 9.91 11.81 -18.17
N VAL A 73 11.02 12.16 -18.83
CA VAL A 73 12.36 11.70 -18.46
C VAL A 73 12.75 12.24 -17.09
N LYS A 74 12.52 13.52 -16.81
CA LYS A 74 12.78 14.12 -15.49
C LYS A 74 11.92 13.48 -14.39
N ALA A 75 10.63 13.28 -14.67
CA ALA A 75 9.74 12.59 -13.73
C ALA A 75 10.21 11.16 -13.47
N ARG A 76 10.65 10.44 -14.52
CA ARG A 76 11.17 9.08 -14.41
C ARG A 76 12.44 9.02 -13.59
N GLU A 77 13.39 9.93 -13.82
CA GLU A 77 14.64 10.00 -13.05
C GLU A 77 14.37 10.19 -11.55
N ILE A 78 13.46 11.10 -11.19
CA ILE A 78 13.06 11.32 -9.80
C ILE A 78 12.39 10.06 -9.23
N THR A 79 11.49 9.42 -9.97
CA THR A 79 10.85 8.19 -9.49
C THR A 79 11.86 7.07 -9.29
N ASP A 80 12.85 6.95 -10.17
CA ASP A 80 13.87 5.91 -10.10
C ASP A 80 14.75 6.11 -8.87
N GLU A 81 15.18 7.34 -8.58
CA GLU A 81 15.93 7.67 -7.37
C GLU A 81 15.15 7.35 -6.10
N VAL A 82 13.86 7.68 -6.07
CA VAL A 82 12.97 7.35 -4.96
C VAL A 82 12.82 5.84 -4.79
N PHE A 83 12.68 5.11 -5.89
CA PHE A 83 12.58 3.66 -5.88
C PHE A 83 13.89 2.96 -5.56
N HIS A 84 15.04 3.62 -5.72
CA HIS A 84 16.35 3.11 -5.26
C HIS A 84 16.70 3.59 -3.84
N GLY A 85 15.98 4.57 -3.32
CA GLY A 85 16.19 5.13 -1.98
C GLY A 85 17.31 6.16 -1.91
N HIS A 86 17.66 6.77 -3.05
CA HIS A 86 18.64 7.85 -3.13
C HIS A 86 17.94 9.19 -2.86
N TYR A 87 18.00 9.66 -1.62
CA TYR A 87 17.30 10.89 -1.16
C TYR A 87 18.25 12.08 -0.98
N GLU A 88 19.30 12.17 -1.78
CA GLU A 88 20.38 13.16 -1.57
C GLU A 88 20.03 14.56 -2.12
N LYS A 89 19.12 14.65 -3.10
CA LYS A 89 18.72 15.92 -3.70
C LYS A 89 17.84 16.76 -2.78
N GLU A 90 17.98 18.08 -2.81
CA GLU A 90 17.20 19.04 -2.01
C GLU A 90 15.68 18.87 -2.16
N ILE A 91 15.23 18.44 -3.35
CA ILE A 91 13.83 18.11 -3.63
C ILE A 91 13.24 17.10 -2.63
N PHE A 92 14.05 16.20 -2.07
CA PHE A 92 13.65 15.17 -1.11
C PHE A 92 13.69 15.64 0.35
N ILE A 93 14.37 16.76 0.61
CA ILE A 93 14.46 17.40 1.93
C ILE A 93 13.26 18.34 2.13
N GLU A 94 12.86 19.07 1.08
CA GLU A 94 11.72 19.99 1.12
C GLU A 94 10.36 19.27 1.24
N CYS A 95 10.25 18.08 0.67
CA CYS A 95 8.97 17.39 0.51
C CYS A 95 9.04 15.98 1.12
N GLU A 96 8.48 15.84 2.32
CA GLU A 96 8.39 14.55 3.04
C GLU A 96 7.62 13.47 2.25
N ASN A 97 6.70 13.91 1.37
CA ASN A 97 5.90 13.02 0.51
C ASN A 97 6.73 12.22 -0.50
N PHE A 98 7.97 12.61 -0.79
CA PHE A 98 8.82 11.87 -1.74
C PHE A 98 9.52 10.64 -1.15
N LYS A 99 9.49 10.44 0.17
CA LYS A 99 10.11 9.28 0.82
C LYS A 99 9.24 8.02 0.73
N LEU A 100 8.87 7.63 -0.50
CA LEU A 100 7.92 6.54 -0.78
C LEU A 100 8.32 5.23 -0.11
N ARG A 101 9.61 4.85 -0.15
CA ARG A 101 10.09 3.61 0.51
C ARG A 101 9.94 3.66 2.02
N GLN A 102 10.15 4.82 2.65
CA GLN A 102 9.97 4.98 4.08
C GLN A 102 8.49 4.80 4.44
N HIS A 103 7.60 5.47 3.72
CA HIS A 103 6.15 5.36 3.91
C HIS A 103 5.66 3.93 3.65
N ALA A 104 6.13 3.26 2.61
CA ALA A 104 5.80 1.85 2.33
C ALA A 104 6.28 0.91 3.44
N ARG A 105 7.50 1.13 3.99
CA ARG A 105 7.99 0.36 5.14
C ARG A 105 7.18 0.61 6.40
N ALA A 106 6.78 1.85 6.64
CA ALA A 106 5.91 2.20 7.77
C ALA A 106 4.55 1.51 7.65
N LEU A 107 3.93 1.53 6.46
CA LEU A 107 2.69 0.81 6.20
C LEU A 107 2.83 -0.70 6.38
N ASN A 108 3.92 -1.31 5.90
CA ASN A 108 4.15 -2.75 6.08
C ASN A 108 4.29 -3.12 7.57
N LYS A 109 4.89 -2.23 8.37
CA LYS A 109 4.99 -2.41 9.82
C LYS A 109 3.63 -2.31 10.49
N GLU A 110 2.85 -1.28 10.14
CA GLU A 110 1.48 -1.09 10.64
C GLU A 110 0.58 -2.27 10.26
N LEU A 111 0.73 -2.80 9.04
CA LEU A 111 0.04 -3.99 8.57
C LEU A 111 0.36 -5.19 9.47
N SER A 112 1.64 -5.45 9.70
CA SER A 112 2.10 -6.56 10.55
C SER A 112 1.55 -6.43 11.97
N GLU A 113 1.64 -5.25 12.58
CA GLU A 113 1.10 -4.97 13.91
C GLU A 113 -0.43 -5.17 13.96
N SER A 114 -1.14 -4.75 12.91
CA SER A 114 -2.58 -4.92 12.78
C SER A 114 -2.97 -6.40 12.62
N PHE A 115 -2.20 -7.17 11.85
CA PHE A 115 -2.39 -8.62 11.72
C PHE A 115 -2.16 -9.35 13.04
N ILE A 116 -1.14 -8.98 13.82
CA ILE A 116 -0.88 -9.58 15.13
C ILE A 116 -2.03 -9.29 16.10
N LYS A 117 -2.56 -8.06 16.09
CA LYS A 117 -3.55 -7.62 17.06
C LYS A 117 -4.99 -8.02 16.70
N TYR A 118 -5.35 -7.93 15.43
CA TYR A 118 -6.74 -8.07 14.95
C TYR A 118 -6.91 -9.18 13.91
N GLY A 119 -5.82 -9.79 13.44
CA GLY A 119 -5.87 -10.82 12.39
C GLY A 119 -6.53 -12.12 12.84
N ASN A 120 -6.59 -12.39 14.14
CA ASN A 120 -7.29 -13.55 14.69
C ASN A 120 -8.56 -13.08 15.40
N ASN A 121 -9.73 -13.45 14.86
CA ASN A 121 -11.01 -13.13 15.50
C ASN A 121 -11.25 -13.92 16.81
N ARG A 122 -10.53 -15.04 16.98
CA ARG A 122 -10.45 -15.77 18.24
C ARG A 122 -9.09 -15.50 18.87
N ALA A 123 -9.07 -14.77 19.98
CA ALA A 123 -7.91 -14.80 20.85
C ALA A 123 -7.78 -16.23 21.38
N PHE A 124 -6.61 -16.85 21.20
CA PHE A 124 -6.25 -18.02 22.00
C PHE A 124 -6.08 -17.53 23.43
N SER A 125 -7.20 -17.38 24.15
CA SER A 125 -7.15 -17.05 25.56
C SER A 125 -6.30 -18.13 26.22
N SER A 126 -5.34 -17.74 27.06
CA SER A 126 -4.56 -18.66 27.90
C SER A 126 -5.43 -19.26 29.01
N VAL A 127 -6.62 -19.69 28.65
CA VAL A 127 -7.62 -20.28 29.53
C VAL A 127 -7.57 -21.79 29.32
N LEU A 128 -6.43 -22.36 29.70
CA LEU A 128 -6.42 -23.71 30.26
C LEU A 128 -7.05 -23.74 31.67
N ASN A 129 -7.61 -22.62 32.15
CA ASN A 129 -8.14 -22.47 33.51
C ASN A 129 -9.65 -22.20 33.62
N SER A 130 -10.43 -22.45 32.57
CA SER A 130 -11.90 -22.50 32.70
C SER A 130 -12.42 -23.78 32.09
N ARG A 131 -12.10 -24.88 32.77
CA ARG A 131 -13.08 -25.96 32.94
C ARG A 131 -14.29 -25.30 33.60
N ASN A 132 -15.31 -24.96 32.82
CA ASN A 132 -16.73 -25.03 33.18
C ASN A 132 -17.58 -24.28 32.15
N ASN A 133 -18.56 -25.02 31.62
CA ASN A 133 -19.81 -24.56 31.02
C ASN A 133 -19.73 -23.82 29.69
N GLU A 134 -19.62 -24.56 28.59
CA GLU A 134 -20.40 -24.29 27.37
C GLU A 134 -20.81 -25.62 26.71
N GLU A 135 -21.99 -26.12 27.06
CA GLU A 135 -22.77 -26.99 26.17
C GLU A 135 -23.35 -26.09 25.07
N GLY A 136 -22.55 -25.85 24.02
CA GLY A 136 -22.93 -25.02 22.88
C GLY A 136 -22.66 -25.76 21.57
N ASP A 137 -23.73 -26.17 20.90
CA ASP A 137 -23.81 -26.45 19.45
C ASP A 137 -22.75 -27.39 18.83
N GLY A 138 -22.39 -28.46 19.55
CA GLY A 138 -21.56 -29.56 19.03
C GLY A 138 -22.35 -30.72 18.39
N GLY A 139 -23.67 -30.55 18.23
CA GLY A 139 -24.58 -31.63 17.82
C GLY A 139 -24.56 -31.94 16.33
N ASP A 140 -24.40 -30.91 15.48
CA ASP A 140 -24.59 -31.05 14.03
C ASP A 140 -23.31 -31.46 13.26
N SER A 141 -22.14 -31.34 13.88
CA SER A 141 -20.84 -31.60 13.23
C SER A 141 -20.18 -32.93 13.64
N ARG A 142 -20.87 -33.77 14.42
CA ARG A 142 -20.37 -35.08 14.91
C ARG A 142 -20.63 -36.25 13.95
N GLY A 143 -20.99 -36.00 12.68
CA GLY A 143 -21.25 -37.06 11.69
C GLY A 143 -20.09 -38.06 11.56
N TYR A 144 -20.44 -39.32 11.19
CA TYR A 144 -19.68 -40.53 10.74
C TYR A 144 -18.20 -40.80 11.11
N GLU A 145 -17.48 -39.89 11.75
CA GLU A 145 -16.08 -40.05 12.12
C GLU A 145 -15.96 -40.75 13.47
N LEU A 146 -14.91 -41.57 13.62
CA LEU A 146 -14.68 -42.35 14.84
C LEU A 146 -14.61 -41.43 16.07
N PRO A 147 -15.18 -41.83 17.22
CA PRO A 147 -15.17 -41.02 18.44
C PRO A 147 -13.73 -40.89 18.95
N SER A 148 -13.03 -39.85 18.51
CA SER A 148 -11.68 -39.41 18.91
C SER A 148 -11.02 -38.56 17.82
N LEU A 149 -11.50 -38.62 16.57
CA LEU A 149 -11.00 -37.80 15.47
C LEU A 149 -11.81 -36.49 15.39
N THR A 150 -11.10 -35.37 15.43
CA THR A 150 -11.66 -34.04 15.14
C THR A 150 -12.04 -33.98 13.67
N SER A 151 -13.32 -33.69 13.39
CA SER A 151 -13.78 -33.61 12.00
C SER A 151 -13.04 -32.52 11.22
N SER A 152 -12.50 -32.89 10.07
CA SER A 152 -11.81 -31.98 9.13
C SER A 152 -12.69 -30.78 8.75
N TYR A 153 -14.00 -30.99 8.71
CA TYR A 153 -14.98 -29.93 8.46
C TYR A 153 -14.92 -28.80 9.51
N ILE A 154 -14.80 -29.15 10.79
CA ILE A 154 -14.76 -28.17 11.89
C ILE A 154 -13.49 -27.32 11.80
N HIS A 155 -12.34 -27.92 11.47
CA HIS A 155 -11.09 -27.18 11.29
C HIS A 155 -11.20 -26.15 10.16
N SER A 156 -11.79 -26.52 9.02
CA SER A 156 -12.00 -25.58 7.91
C SER A 156 -12.92 -24.43 8.29
N ARG A 157 -13.99 -24.69 9.05
CA ARG A 157 -14.94 -23.66 9.49
C ARG A 157 -14.32 -22.74 10.54
N LEU A 158 -13.60 -23.30 11.51
CA LEU A 158 -12.86 -22.52 12.52
C LEU A 158 -11.79 -21.64 11.87
N PHE A 159 -11.07 -22.15 10.87
CA PHE A 159 -10.05 -21.37 10.17
C PHE A 159 -10.67 -20.20 9.40
N LYS A 160 -11.82 -20.41 8.74
CA LYS A 160 -12.57 -19.32 8.10
C LYS A 160 -13.03 -18.25 9.11
N ASP A 161 -13.51 -18.68 10.28
CA ASP A 161 -13.92 -17.77 11.35
C ASP A 161 -12.74 -16.96 11.91
N ILE A 162 -11.58 -17.59 12.08
CA ILE A 162 -10.36 -16.95 12.60
C ILE A 162 -9.82 -15.91 11.61
N THR A 163 -9.77 -16.28 10.33
CA THR A 163 -9.20 -15.46 9.25
C THR A 163 -10.17 -14.42 8.68
N ALA A 164 -11.40 -14.33 9.20
CA ALA A 164 -12.42 -13.40 8.70
C ALA A 164 -11.92 -11.94 8.62
N ASN A 165 -11.09 -11.52 9.58
CA ASN A 165 -10.57 -10.15 9.67
C ASN A 165 -9.42 -9.84 8.70
N TRP A 166 -8.87 -10.82 7.97
CA TRP A 166 -7.74 -10.59 7.07
C TRP A 166 -8.12 -9.69 5.89
N GLU A 167 -9.34 -9.87 5.36
CA GLU A 167 -9.86 -9.09 4.24
C GLU A 167 -9.97 -7.58 4.55
N PRO A 168 -10.64 -7.13 5.62
CA PRO A 168 -10.73 -5.70 5.93
C PRO A 168 -9.38 -5.07 6.28
N ILE A 169 -8.47 -5.81 6.94
CA ILE A 169 -7.12 -5.32 7.24
C ILE A 169 -6.33 -5.08 5.94
N ALA A 170 -6.41 -6.04 5.01
CA ALA A 170 -5.70 -5.96 3.75
C ALA A 170 -6.28 -4.88 2.83
N GLU A 171 -7.61 -4.72 2.80
CA GLU A 171 -8.28 -3.65 2.06
C GLU A 171 -7.88 -2.26 2.58
N TYR A 172 -7.85 -2.07 3.90
CA TYR A 172 -7.38 -0.82 4.52
C TYR A 172 -5.95 -0.49 4.08
N TYR A 173 -5.04 -1.47 4.14
CA TYR A 173 -3.66 -1.28 3.67
C TYR A 173 -3.57 -0.84 2.20
N PHE A 174 -4.35 -1.46 1.31
CA PHE A 174 -4.38 -1.08 -0.10
C PHE A 174 -4.91 0.34 -0.32
N GLN A 175 -5.92 0.77 0.45
CA GLN A 175 -6.44 2.14 0.39
C GLN A 175 -5.38 3.15 0.83
N GLN A 176 -4.65 2.86 1.91
CA GLN A 176 -3.57 3.71 2.41
C GLN A 176 -2.42 3.80 1.41
N LEU A 177 -2.01 2.66 0.84
CA LEU A 177 -0.97 2.57 -0.19
C LEU A 177 -1.36 3.38 -1.43
N ARG A 178 -2.62 3.26 -1.90
CA ARG A 178 -3.15 4.07 -3.00
C ARG A 178 -3.04 5.55 -2.69
N GLY A 179 -3.45 5.97 -1.49
CA GLY A 179 -3.38 7.36 -1.05
C GLY A 179 -1.94 7.92 -1.09
N ILE A 180 -0.96 7.13 -0.65
CA ILE A 180 0.45 7.53 -0.68
C ILE A 180 0.97 7.64 -2.12
N ILE A 181 0.67 6.66 -2.98
CA ILE A 181 1.11 6.65 -4.38
C ILE A 181 0.51 7.83 -5.15
N THR A 182 -0.78 8.13 -4.98
CA THR A 182 -1.42 9.26 -5.66
C THR A 182 -0.84 10.59 -5.19
N ARG A 183 -0.64 10.78 -3.88
CA ARG A 183 0.00 12.00 -3.35
C ARG A 183 1.42 12.19 -3.87
N PHE A 184 2.19 11.10 -3.90
CA PHE A 184 3.54 11.10 -4.45
C PHE A 184 3.54 11.51 -5.92
N HIS A 185 2.66 10.90 -6.72
CA HIS A 185 2.51 11.18 -8.14
C HIS A 185 2.13 12.64 -8.40
N ASP A 186 1.12 13.17 -7.71
CA ASP A 186 0.69 14.56 -7.83
C ASP A 186 1.82 15.54 -7.46
N THR A 187 2.63 15.18 -6.46
CA THR A 187 3.78 16.00 -6.04
C THR A 187 4.89 16.01 -7.10
N ILE A 188 5.21 14.86 -7.71
CA ILE A 188 6.19 14.79 -8.81
C ILE A 188 5.70 15.64 -9.99
N MET A 189 4.47 15.41 -10.42
CA MET A 189 3.89 16.13 -11.56
C MET A 189 3.80 17.64 -11.29
N GLY A 190 3.56 18.03 -10.05
CA GLY A 190 3.57 19.43 -9.62
C GLY A 190 4.95 20.10 -9.72
N ARG A 191 6.03 19.35 -9.51
CA ARG A 191 7.41 19.87 -9.58
C ARG A 191 8.02 19.78 -10.98
N THR A 192 7.67 18.77 -11.77
CA THR A 192 8.24 18.58 -13.12
C THR A 192 7.51 19.36 -14.20
N CYS A 193 6.20 19.60 -14.05
CA CYS A 193 5.37 20.32 -15.01
C CYS A 193 4.92 21.67 -14.47
N VAL A 194 5.45 22.76 -15.04
CA VAL A 194 4.96 24.13 -14.80
C VAL A 194 3.64 24.39 -15.55
N ASP A 195 3.44 23.73 -16.70
CA ASP A 195 2.23 23.86 -17.52
C ASP A 195 1.06 23.05 -16.94
N GLU A 196 0.04 23.75 -16.46
CA GLU A 196 -1.14 23.17 -15.83
C GLU A 196 -1.91 22.22 -16.77
N GLN A 197 -2.08 22.57 -18.04
CA GLN A 197 -2.90 21.77 -18.95
C GLN A 197 -2.21 20.46 -19.31
N VAL A 198 -0.90 20.52 -19.55
CA VAL A 198 -0.10 19.32 -19.80
C VAL A 198 -0.05 18.45 -18.56
N ARG A 199 0.12 19.06 -17.38
CA ARG A 199 0.11 18.37 -16.09
C ARG A 199 -1.19 17.61 -15.85
N GLN A 200 -2.34 18.25 -16.05
CA GLN A 200 -3.65 17.61 -15.86
C GLN A 200 -3.87 16.43 -16.82
N ARG A 201 -3.48 16.58 -18.09
CA ARG A 201 -3.63 15.50 -19.09
C ARG A 201 -2.73 14.31 -18.81
N LEU A 202 -1.45 14.56 -18.49
CA LEU A 202 -0.51 13.51 -18.12
C LEU A 202 -0.93 12.83 -16.81
N SER A 203 -1.35 13.61 -15.82
CA SER A 203 -1.80 13.06 -14.54
C SER A 203 -3.08 12.24 -14.68
N GLY A 204 -4.03 12.68 -15.50
CA GLY A 204 -5.21 11.88 -15.82
C GLY A 204 -4.86 10.52 -16.46
N ARG A 205 -3.88 10.49 -17.37
CA ARG A 205 -3.41 9.25 -18.00
C ARG A 205 -2.67 8.34 -17.01
N HIS A 206 -1.78 8.90 -16.19
CA HIS A 206 -1.05 8.15 -15.17
C HIS A 206 -1.99 7.61 -14.09
N ASN A 207 -2.90 8.42 -13.57
CA ASN A 207 -3.86 8.03 -12.53
C ASN A 207 -4.80 6.93 -13.00
N ARG A 208 -5.18 6.93 -14.29
CA ARG A 208 -5.92 5.81 -14.88
C ARG A 208 -5.11 4.52 -14.83
N CYS A 209 -3.87 4.55 -15.30
CA CYS A 209 -2.98 3.38 -15.29
C CYS A 209 -2.71 2.87 -13.86
N ILE A 210 -2.41 3.78 -12.93
CA ILE A 210 -2.23 3.45 -11.51
C ILE A 210 -3.49 2.80 -10.94
N SER A 211 -4.68 3.32 -11.26
CA SER A 211 -5.94 2.74 -10.79
C SER A 211 -6.17 1.34 -11.35
N GLU A 212 -5.89 1.12 -12.63
CA GLU A 212 -5.99 -0.20 -13.28
C GLU A 212 -5.03 -1.22 -12.62
N ILE A 213 -3.78 -0.84 -12.35
CA ILE A 213 -2.80 -1.72 -11.69
C ILE A 213 -3.23 -2.03 -10.25
N MET A 214 -3.72 -1.03 -9.51
CA MET A 214 -4.17 -1.21 -8.13
C MET A 214 -5.42 -2.11 -8.05
N GLU A 215 -6.31 -2.04 -9.05
CA GLU A 215 -7.48 -2.92 -9.15
C GLU A 215 -7.05 -4.38 -9.39
N ILE A 216 -6.11 -4.61 -10.31
CA ILE A 216 -5.55 -5.95 -10.56
C ILE A 216 -4.90 -6.50 -9.27
N ALA A 217 -4.10 -5.69 -8.57
CA ALA A 217 -3.47 -6.11 -7.32
C ALA A 217 -4.48 -6.42 -6.21
N ALA A 218 -5.58 -5.68 -6.13
CA ALA A 218 -6.65 -5.93 -5.17
C ALA A 218 -7.40 -7.25 -5.46
N VAL A 219 -7.63 -7.55 -6.75
CA VAL A 219 -8.22 -8.83 -7.17
C VAL A 219 -7.30 -9.99 -6.81
N GLU A 220 -6.02 -9.87 -7.10
CA GLU A 220 -5.02 -10.91 -6.80
C GLU A 220 -4.93 -11.17 -5.29
N LEU A 221 -4.91 -10.12 -4.46
CA LEU A 221 -4.93 -10.27 -3.01
C LEU A 221 -6.17 -11.05 -2.53
N LYS A 222 -7.36 -10.71 -3.06
CA LYS A 222 -8.60 -11.41 -2.71
C LYS A 222 -8.53 -12.89 -3.11
N ALA A 223 -7.99 -13.17 -4.29
CA ALA A 223 -7.76 -14.53 -4.75
C ALA A 223 -6.78 -15.29 -3.84
N MET A 224 -5.71 -14.66 -3.35
CA MET A 224 -4.80 -15.27 -2.39
C MET A 224 -5.51 -15.61 -1.07
N ILE A 225 -6.29 -14.67 -0.52
CA ILE A 225 -7.03 -14.90 0.74
C ILE A 225 -8.06 -16.02 0.58
N GLU A 226 -8.76 -16.06 -0.56
CA GLU A 226 -9.73 -17.12 -0.86
C GLU A 226 -9.05 -18.47 -1.06
N ALA A 227 -7.90 -18.51 -1.74
CA ALA A 227 -7.11 -19.72 -1.90
C ALA A 227 -6.67 -20.28 -0.53
N GLU A 228 -6.18 -19.43 0.38
CA GLU A 228 -5.81 -19.87 1.74
C GLU A 228 -7.01 -20.39 2.56
N ARG A 229 -8.19 -19.81 2.38
CA ARG A 229 -9.43 -20.24 3.07
C ARG A 229 -10.06 -21.51 2.50
N THR A 230 -9.74 -21.88 1.26
CA THR A 230 -10.34 -23.02 0.55
C THR A 230 -9.38 -24.19 0.35
N SER A 231 -8.08 -23.97 0.51
CA SER A 231 -7.05 -25.00 0.43
C SER A 231 -7.15 -26.01 1.57
N ILE A 232 -6.48 -27.15 1.37
CA ILE A 232 -6.26 -28.13 2.43
C ILE A 232 -5.33 -27.48 3.45
N LEU A 233 -5.80 -27.34 4.68
CA LEU A 233 -5.02 -26.77 5.77
C LEU A 233 -3.83 -27.68 6.07
N LEU A 234 -2.66 -27.31 5.54
CA LEU A 234 -1.39 -27.97 5.75
C LEU A 234 -0.50 -27.03 6.55
N THR A 235 0.09 -27.54 7.63
CA THR A 235 1.08 -26.79 8.41
C THR A 235 2.47 -27.25 7.99
N GLU A 236 3.05 -26.59 6.99
CA GLU A 236 4.44 -26.86 6.57
C GLU A 236 5.47 -26.09 7.40
N ASN A 237 5.05 -25.35 8.42
CA ASN A 237 5.97 -24.58 9.26
C ASN A 237 6.88 -25.54 10.08
N PRO A 238 8.20 -25.56 9.83
CA PRO A 238 9.13 -26.45 10.52
C PRO A 238 9.20 -26.17 12.03
N ASP A 239 9.04 -24.91 12.44
CA ASP A 239 9.08 -24.51 13.85
C ASP A 239 7.87 -25.06 14.61
N PHE A 240 6.71 -25.08 13.97
CA PHE A 240 5.51 -25.67 14.55
C PHE A 240 5.67 -27.19 14.71
N ILE A 241 6.17 -27.87 13.69
CA ILE A 241 6.42 -29.32 13.75
C ILE A 241 7.40 -29.64 14.87
N GLN A 242 8.51 -28.89 14.96
CA GLN A 242 9.51 -29.07 16.01
C GLN A 242 8.92 -28.85 17.41
N THR A 243 8.08 -27.83 17.57
CA THR A 243 7.39 -27.54 18.83
C THR A 243 6.44 -28.67 19.21
N VAL A 244 5.63 -29.17 18.26
CA VAL A 244 4.72 -30.30 18.49
C VAL A 244 5.49 -31.58 18.85
N LEU A 245 6.62 -31.85 18.20
CA LEU A 245 7.48 -32.99 18.53
C LEU A 245 8.02 -32.87 19.95
N SER A 246 8.53 -31.69 20.34
CA SER A 246 9.02 -31.48 21.71
C SER A 246 7.94 -31.73 22.77
N PHE A 247 6.72 -31.25 22.55
CA PHE A 247 5.59 -31.52 23.46
C PHE A 247 5.13 -32.99 23.46
N ARG A 248 5.33 -33.72 22.36
CA ARG A 248 5.06 -35.17 22.33
C ARG A 248 6.11 -35.93 23.15
N ASP A 249 7.37 -35.58 22.98
CA ASP A 249 8.47 -36.19 23.71
C ASP A 249 8.32 -35.94 25.23
N GLU A 250 7.98 -34.71 25.63
CA GLU A 250 7.69 -34.37 27.04
C GLU A 250 6.51 -35.17 27.66
N ARG A 251 5.54 -35.63 26.85
CA ARG A 251 4.43 -36.45 27.34
C ARG A 251 4.76 -37.94 27.36
N LEU A 252 5.56 -38.40 26.41
CA LEU A 252 5.91 -39.81 26.25
C LEU A 252 7.02 -40.24 27.22
N ILE A 253 8.02 -39.39 27.46
CA ILE A 253 9.16 -39.69 28.34
C ILE A 253 8.71 -40.08 29.76
N PRO A 254 7.83 -39.33 30.45
CA PRO A 254 7.38 -39.69 31.79
C PRO A 254 6.51 -40.97 31.80
N THR A 255 5.77 -41.22 30.73
CA THR A 255 4.92 -42.41 30.59
C THR A 255 5.78 -43.66 30.43
N LEU A 256 6.89 -43.57 29.69
CA LEU A 256 7.85 -44.65 29.49
C LEU A 256 8.72 -44.89 30.73
N GLU A 257 9.15 -43.84 31.44
CA GLU A 257 9.91 -43.95 32.70
C GLU A 257 9.05 -44.49 33.87
N SER A 258 7.73 -44.34 33.81
CA SER A 258 6.80 -44.89 34.81
C SER A 258 6.50 -46.38 34.64
N VAL A 259 7.00 -47.02 33.58
CA VAL A 259 6.91 -48.48 33.40
C VAL A 259 8.04 -49.10 34.24
N PRO A 260 7.74 -49.85 35.33
CA PRO A 260 8.77 -50.48 36.14
C PRO A 260 9.56 -51.49 35.30
N GLU A 261 10.88 -51.40 35.34
CA GLU A 261 11.77 -52.49 34.94
C GLU A 261 11.67 -53.64 35.96
N ASP A 262 10.56 -54.39 35.96
CA ASP A 262 10.52 -55.70 36.63
C ASP A 262 9.45 -56.62 36.00
N GLU A 263 9.84 -57.31 34.92
CA GLU A 263 10.07 -58.75 34.92
C GLU A 263 10.78 -59.08 33.60
N GLY A 264 12.03 -59.55 33.69
CA GLY A 264 12.75 -60.03 32.51
C GLY A 264 12.03 -61.24 31.91
N PRO A 265 11.87 -61.34 30.57
CA PRO A 265 11.30 -62.52 29.97
C PRO A 265 12.29 -63.68 30.13
N SER A 266 11.95 -64.63 30.99
CA SER A 266 12.50 -65.98 30.94
C SER A 266 12.40 -66.51 29.51
N ASN A 267 13.51 -67.04 29.02
CA ASN A 267 13.68 -67.73 27.74
C ASN A 267 12.51 -68.69 27.43
N GLU A 268 11.54 -68.23 26.64
CA GLU A 268 10.75 -69.10 25.77
C GLU A 268 10.65 -68.46 24.38
N THR A 269 11.21 -69.18 23.41
CA THR A 269 11.23 -68.86 21.98
C THR A 269 9.79 -68.67 21.47
N PRO A 270 9.47 -67.61 20.70
CA PRO A 270 8.14 -67.47 20.12
C PRO A 270 7.90 -68.56 19.06
N PRO A 271 6.70 -69.18 19.01
CA PRO A 271 6.39 -70.19 17.99
C PRO A 271 6.22 -69.54 16.60
N PRO A 272 6.51 -70.28 15.52
CA PRO A 272 6.51 -69.74 14.16
C PRO A 272 5.11 -69.33 13.66
N PRO A 273 5.04 -68.40 12.68
CA PRO A 273 3.83 -67.69 12.28
C PRO A 273 2.95 -68.51 11.31
N THR A 274 2.45 -69.67 11.76
CA THR A 274 1.54 -70.49 10.95
C THR A 274 0.27 -70.97 11.68
N GLU A 275 0.11 -70.69 12.98
CA GLU A 275 -1.07 -71.18 13.73
C GLU A 275 -2.20 -70.17 13.95
N ILE A 276 -1.98 -68.86 13.76
CA ILE A 276 -3.05 -67.86 13.98
C ILE A 276 -4.18 -67.97 12.92
N ARG A 277 -3.89 -68.54 11.75
CA ARG A 277 -4.88 -68.67 10.66
C ARG A 277 -5.99 -69.70 10.94
N ASN A 278 -5.80 -70.62 11.90
CA ASN A 278 -6.73 -71.74 12.13
C ASN A 278 -7.62 -71.61 13.38
N GLN A 279 -7.41 -70.61 14.25
CA GLN A 279 -8.29 -70.37 15.41
C GLN A 279 -9.52 -69.52 15.06
N VAL A 280 -9.42 -68.61 14.08
CA VAL A 280 -10.56 -67.75 13.67
C VAL A 280 -11.64 -68.54 12.91
N LEU A 281 -11.31 -69.67 12.30
CA LEU A 281 -12.27 -70.49 11.53
C LEU A 281 -13.03 -71.54 12.37
N ARG A 282 -12.71 -71.74 13.66
CA ARG A 282 -13.47 -72.65 14.53
C ARG A 282 -14.62 -72.01 15.30
N ASN A 283 -14.65 -70.68 15.44
CA ASN A 283 -15.70 -69.98 16.19
C ASN A 283 -16.90 -69.54 15.32
N VAL A 284 -17.00 -70.00 14.07
CA VAL A 284 -18.12 -69.69 13.15
C VAL A 284 -19.05 -70.90 12.92
N ARG A 285 -18.85 -72.02 13.63
CA ARG A 285 -19.81 -73.13 13.65
C ARG A 285 -19.98 -73.72 15.05
N SER A 286 -20.82 -73.09 15.87
CA SER A 286 -21.68 -73.75 16.85
C SER A 286 -22.94 -72.92 17.04
#